data_AF-A1ZIN9-F1
#
_entry.id   AF-A1ZIN9-F1
#
_cell.length_a   1.000
_cell.length_b   1.000
_cell.length_c   1.000
_cell.angle_alpha   90.00
_cell.angle_beta   90.00
_cell.angle_gamma   90.00
#
_symmetry.space_group_name_H-M   'P 1'
#
loop_
_entity.id
_entity.type
_entity.pdbx_description
1 polymer ?
#
loop_
_entity_poly.entity_id
_entity_poly.type
_entity_poly.pdbx_seq_one_letter_code
_entity_poly.pdbx_strand_id
1 'polypeptide(L)' 'MFKQFVFFDDNNELNDTGILLYVDALRLNREKELPSELTTHILHSPNDRKRVLEYYEFVKDDDIRELMPHPYFDHIN' A
#
# COMPACT_ATOMS: atom_id res chain seq x y z
N MET A 1 -6.89 13.89 14.21
CA MET A 1 -7.64 12.72 13.74
C MET A 1 -7.55 12.73 12.23
N PHE A 2 -6.51 12.08 11.69
CA PHE A 2 -6.14 12.17 10.27
C PHE A 2 -6.10 10.74 9.73
N LYS A 3 -6.53 10.55 8.48
CA LYS A 3 -6.05 9.51 7.56
C LYS A 3 -6.75 8.14 7.43
N GLN A 4 -7.85 7.81 8.11
CA GLN A 4 -8.56 6.56 7.76
C GLN A 4 -9.25 6.65 6.37
N PHE A 5 -9.78 7.83 5.99
CA PHE A 5 -10.52 7.99 4.72
C PHE A 5 -9.67 8.01 3.44
N VAL A 6 -8.34 8.13 3.53
CA VAL A 6 -7.52 8.30 2.32
C VAL A 6 -7.27 6.97 1.61
N PHE A 7 -7.19 5.87 2.36
CA PHE A 7 -6.78 4.56 1.85
C PHE A 7 -7.90 3.54 1.76
N PHE A 8 -9.06 3.87 2.33
CA PHE A 8 -10.22 3.00 2.40
C PHE A 8 -11.39 3.64 1.67
N ASP A 9 -12.26 2.81 1.10
CA ASP A 9 -13.53 3.24 0.51
C ASP A 9 -14.68 3.24 1.54
N ASP A 10 -15.90 3.59 1.09
CA ASP A 10 -17.09 3.63 1.94
C ASP A 10 -17.51 2.25 2.48
N ASN A 11 -16.99 1.15 1.91
CA ASN A 11 -17.22 -0.22 2.37
C ASN A 11 -16.13 -0.71 3.34
N ASN A 12 -15.18 0.16 3.70
CA ASN A 12 -14.01 -0.20 4.51
C ASN A 12 -13.12 -1.25 3.83
N GLU A 13 -13.10 -1.31 2.51
CA GLU A 13 -12.07 -2.04 1.73
C GLU A 13 -10.99 -1.06 1.27
N LEU A 14 -9.84 -1.55 0.83
CA LEU A 14 -8.81 -0.71 0.25
C LEU A 14 -9.30 -0.09 -1.07
N ASN A 15 -9.19 1.23 -1.14
CA ASN A 15 -9.31 1.95 -2.40
C ASN A 15 -7.99 1.84 -3.19
N ASP A 16 -7.97 2.37 -4.42
CA ASP A 16 -6.79 2.28 -5.29
C ASP A 16 -5.55 2.88 -4.64
N THR A 17 -5.67 3.99 -3.92
CA THR A 17 -4.52 4.61 -3.21
C THR A 17 -3.99 3.70 -2.10
N GLY A 18 -4.87 3.04 -1.35
CA GLY A 18 -4.47 2.06 -0.32
C GLY A 18 -3.76 0.85 -0.91
N ILE A 19 -4.25 0.33 -2.03
CA ILE A 19 -3.63 -0.80 -2.74
C ILE A 19 -2.26 -0.41 -3.29
N LEU A 20 -2.18 0.70 -4.02
CA LEU A 20 -0.92 1.19 -4.61
C LEU A 20 0.13 1.40 -3.52
N LEU A 21 -0.22 2.10 -2.43
CA LEU A 21 0.70 2.33 -1.34
C LEU A 21 1.22 1.02 -0.71
N TYR A 22 0.35 0.03 -0.53
CA TYR A 22 0.77 -1.26 0.02
C TYR A 22 1.69 -2.01 -0.95
N VAL A 23 1.38 -1.99 -2.25
CA VAL A 23 2.19 -2.63 -3.29
C VAL A 23 3.57 -1.98 -3.39
N ASP A 24 3.64 -0.65 -3.35
CA ASP A 24 4.90 0.07 -3.35
C ASP A 24 5.71 -0.26 -2.08
N ALA A 25 5.04 -0.40 -0.93
CA ALA A 25 5.69 -0.86 0.30
C ALA A 25 6.31 -2.26 0.15
N LEU A 26 5.60 -3.21 -0.46
CA LEU A 26 6.11 -4.56 -0.72
C LEU A 26 7.33 -4.52 -1.64
N ARG A 27 7.25 -3.75 -2.74
CA ARG A 27 8.36 -3.60 -3.70
C ARG A 27 9.60 -2.99 -3.05
N LEU A 28 9.41 -2.02 -2.16
CA LEU A 28 10.49 -1.33 -1.46
C LEU A 28 10.96 -2.06 -0.18
N ASN A 29 10.30 -3.14 0.25
CA ASN A 29 10.49 -3.78 1.56
C ASN A 29 10.30 -2.82 2.75
N ARG A 30 9.28 -1.94 2.66
CA ARG A 30 8.96 -0.88 3.64
C ARG A 30 7.58 -1.04 4.27
N GLU A 31 7.01 -2.25 4.29
CA GLU A 31 5.67 -2.50 4.84
C GLU A 31 5.56 -2.13 6.32
N LYS A 32 6.68 -2.14 7.05
CA LYS A 32 6.76 -1.72 8.46
C LYS A 32 6.53 -0.22 8.67
N GLU A 33 6.60 0.58 7.61
CA GLU A 33 6.41 2.03 7.63
C GLU A 33 4.99 2.44 7.22
N LEU A 34 4.16 1.45 6.84
CA LEU A 34 2.75 1.67 6.56
C LEU A 34 1.97 1.99 7.86
N PRO A 35 0.85 2.73 7.76
CA PRO A 35 -0.07 2.90 8.87
C PRO A 35 -0.52 1.55 9.42
N SER A 36 -0.62 1.45 10.75
CA SER A 36 -1.05 0.23 11.46
C SER A 36 -2.41 -0.29 11.00
N GLU A 37 -3.29 0.61 10.57
CA GLU A 37 -4.63 0.33 10.08
C GLU A 37 -4.58 -0.44 8.75
N LEU A 38 -3.69 -0.05 7.83
CA LEU A 38 -3.47 -0.73 6.55
C LEU A 38 -2.90 -2.12 6.75
N THR A 39 -1.87 -2.25 7.58
CA THR A 39 -1.23 -3.55 7.87
C THR A 39 -2.17 -4.48 8.61
N THR A 40 -2.93 -3.97 9.59
CA THR A 40 -3.95 -4.75 10.29
C THR A 40 -5.08 -5.17 9.34
N HIS A 41 -5.54 -4.28 8.46
CA HIS A 41 -6.62 -4.60 7.52
C HIS A 41 -6.26 -5.74 6.57
N ILE A 42 -5.06 -5.70 5.97
CA ILE A 42 -4.60 -6.76 5.04
C ILE A 42 -4.50 -8.14 5.69
N LEU A 43 -4.27 -8.21 7.00
CA LEU A 43 -4.30 -9.49 7.72
C LEU A 43 -5.72 -10.06 7.82
N HIS A 44 -6.75 -9.21 7.85
CA HIS A 44 -8.14 -9.57 8.10
C HIS A 44 -9.06 -9.50 6.87
N SER A 45 -8.64 -8.88 5.76
CA SER A 45 -9.35 -8.90 4.46
C SER A 45 -8.61 -9.77 3.45
N PRO A 46 -9.00 -11.06 3.27
CA PRO A 46 -8.43 -11.93 2.25
C PRO A 46 -8.61 -11.39 0.82
N ASN A 47 -9.70 -10.64 0.59
CA ASN A 47 -10.00 -10.05 -0.71
C ASN A 47 -9.00 -8.95 -1.06
N ASP A 48 -8.76 -7.99 -0.17
CA ASP A 48 -7.79 -6.94 -0.41
C ASP A 48 -6.36 -7.47 -0.42
N ARG A 49 -6.05 -8.46 0.42
CA ARG A 49 -4.75 -9.14 0.35
C ARG A 49 -4.52 -9.76 -1.02
N LYS A 50 -5.54 -10.40 -1.59
CA LYS A 50 -5.47 -10.97 -2.95
C LYS A 50 -5.24 -9.86 -3.99
N ARG A 51 -6.01 -8.77 -3.94
CA ARG A 51 -5.88 -7.62 -4.88
C ARG A 51 -4.47 -7.01 -4.83
N VAL A 52 -3.92 -6.80 -3.64
CA VAL A 52 -2.55 -6.31 -3.44
C VAL A 52 -1.53 -7.26 -4.05
N LEU A 53 -1.63 -8.57 -3.80
CA LEU A 53 -0.68 -9.54 -4.34
C LEU A 53 -0.79 -9.68 -5.86
N GLU A 54 -2.00 -9.67 -6.42
CA GLU A 54 -2.21 -9.70 -7.87
C GLU A 54 -1.57 -8.48 -8.54
N TYR A 55 -1.74 -7.29 -7.96
CA TYR A 55 -1.13 -6.09 -8.52
C TYR A 55 0.38 -6.07 -8.33
N TYR A 56 0.89 -6.51 -7.17
CA TYR A 56 2.31 -6.70 -6.94
C TYR A 56 2.95 -7.62 -7.99
N GLU A 57 2.35 -8.78 -8.26
CA GLU A 57 2.86 -9.71 -9.28
C GLU A 57 2.88 -9.11 -10.69
N PHE A 58 1.97 -8.17 -10.98
CA PHE A 58 1.92 -7.45 -12.23
C PHE A 58 3.07 -6.44 -12.39
N VAL A 59 3.46 -5.74 -11.31
CA VAL A 59 4.46 -4.64 -11.36
C VAL A 59 5.83 -4.98 -10.74
N LYS A 60 6.02 -6.17 -10.17
CA LYS A 60 7.24 -6.52 -9.41
C LYS A 60 8.54 -6.43 -10.23
N ASP A 61 8.43 -6.63 -11.55
CA ASP A 61 9.57 -6.63 -12.46
C ASP A 61 9.84 -5.22 -13.06
N ASP A 62 8.97 -4.24 -12.79
CA ASP A 62 9.18 -2.84 -13.20
C ASP A 62 10.37 -2.23 -12.44
N ASP A 63 11.03 -1.26 -13.06
CA ASP A 63 12.23 -0.63 -12.50
C ASP A 63 11.92 0.05 -11.16
N ILE A 64 12.46 -0.52 -10.08
CA ILE A 64 12.26 -0.02 -8.71
C ILE A 64 12.71 1.44 -8.53
N ARG A 65 13.60 1.94 -9.39
CA ARG A 65 14.07 3.34 -9.36
C ARG A 65 12.95 4.32 -9.70
N GLU A 66 11.90 3.89 -10.40
CA GLU A 66 10.73 4.72 -10.71
C GLU A 66 9.90 5.04 -9.45
N LEU A 67 10.05 4.25 -8.38
CA LEU A 67 9.39 4.48 -7.10
C LEU A 67 10.17 5.42 -6.17
N MET A 68 11.35 5.90 -6.56
CA MET A 68 12.23 6.69 -5.69
C MET A 68 12.51 8.09 -6.29
N PRO A 69 12.36 9.20 -5.52
CA PRO A 69 11.88 9.23 -4.14
C PRO A 69 10.39 8.91 -4.07
N HIS A 70 10.01 8.06 -3.13
CA HIS A 70 8.62 7.68 -2.98
C HIS A 70 7.86 8.79 -2.26
N PRO A 71 6.74 9.30 -2.82
CA PRO A 71 6.00 10.40 -2.21
C PRO A 71 5.66 10.09 -0.76
N TYR A 72 5.09 8.93 -0.45
CA TYR A 72 4.73 8.59 0.92
C TYR A 72 5.92 8.34 1.85
N PHE A 73 6.95 7.62 1.40
CA PHE A 73 7.99 7.09 2.29
C PHE A 73 9.23 7.98 2.40
N ASP A 74 9.45 8.88 1.44
CA ASP A 74 10.63 9.75 1.38
C ASP A 74 10.28 11.22 1.66
N HIS A 75 9.14 11.47 2.30
CA HIS A 75 8.84 12.75 2.95
C HIS A 75 9.73 12.92 4.20
N ILE A 76 11.01 13.23 4.01
CA ILE A 76 11.87 13.81 5.04
C ILE A 76 12.72 14.94 4.43
N ASN A 77 12.27 16.17 4.67
CA ASN A 77 12.82 16.97 5.77
C ASN A 77 11.68 17.70 6.49
#